data_AF-A0A3D5Y1Y5-F1
#
_entry.id   AF-A0A3D5Y1Y5-F1
#
_cell.length_a   1.000
_cell.length_b   1.000
_cell.length_c   1.000
_cell.angle_alpha   90.00
_cell.angle_beta   90.00
_cell.angle_gamma   90.00
#
_symmetry.space_group_name_H-M   'P 1'
#
loop_
_entity.id
_entity.type
_entity.pdbx_description
1 polymer ?
#
loop_
_entity_poly.entity_id
_entity_poly.type
_entity_poly.pdbx_seq_one_letter_code
_entity_poly.pdbx_strand_id
1 'polypeptide(L)'
;MTEVYGHRWISAWGEGTNPDGTPTRAAQTWAEGLARYSLDEIRQAFEKLVKRGDEWPPTLPEFMRLCREKRAAPYHRMAGPALPSPAVDPIIIREELKKMRGMLGRS
;
A
#
# COMPACT_ATOMS: atom_id res chain seq x y z
N MET A 1 -21.83 4.34 -4.68
CA MET A 1 -21.95 2.88 -4.44
C MET A 1 -23.39 2.40 -4.56
N THR A 2 -24.39 3.16 -4.07
CA THR A 2 -25.82 2.92 -4.36
C THR A 2 -26.11 2.84 -5.86
N GLU A 3 -25.47 3.66 -6.70
CA GLU A 3 -25.58 3.54 -8.17
C GLU A 3 -25.16 2.17 -8.75
N VAL A 4 -24.34 1.39 -8.04
CA VAL A 4 -23.84 0.08 -8.50
C VAL A 4 -24.63 -1.06 -7.86
N TYR A 5 -24.88 -0.99 -6.56
CA TYR A 5 -25.47 -2.09 -5.79
C TYR A 5 -26.93 -1.85 -5.37
N GLY A 6 -27.48 -0.67 -5.66
CA GLY A 6 -28.81 -0.25 -5.23
C GLY A 6 -29.02 -0.35 -3.73
N HIS A 7 -30.18 -0.88 -3.35
CA HIS A 7 -30.56 -1.09 -1.95
C HIS A 7 -29.58 -1.97 -1.18
N ARG A 8 -28.85 -2.89 -1.84
CA ARG A 8 -27.92 -3.81 -1.17
C ARG A 8 -26.78 -3.07 -0.47
N TRP A 9 -26.35 -1.93 -0.99
CA TRP A 9 -25.37 -1.09 -0.32
C TRP A 9 -25.90 -0.58 1.03
N ILE A 10 -27.12 -0.04 1.02
CA ILE A 10 -27.79 0.49 2.21
C ILE A 10 -28.11 -0.64 3.18
N SER A 11 -28.53 -1.81 2.70
CA SER A 11 -28.77 -2.98 3.55
C SER A 11 -27.50 -3.50 4.24
N ALA A 12 -26.34 -3.41 3.57
CA ALA A 12 -25.08 -3.90 4.12
C ALA A 12 -24.44 -2.91 5.12
N TRP A 13 -24.46 -1.61 4.80
CA TRP A 13 -23.67 -0.61 5.54
C TRP A 13 -24.49 0.55 6.12
N GLY A 14 -25.78 0.61 5.81
CA GLY A 14 -26.65 1.73 6.15
C GLY A 14 -26.48 2.94 5.23
N GLU A 15 -27.17 4.01 5.61
CA GLU A 15 -27.06 5.31 4.95
C GLU A 15 -25.69 5.96 5.17
N GLY A 16 -25.26 6.76 4.21
CA GLY A 16 -24.00 7.52 4.32
C GLY A 16 -24.07 8.68 5.32
N THR A 17 -25.27 9.21 5.52
CA THR A 17 -25.53 10.40 6.36
C THR A 17 -26.70 10.17 7.31
N ASN A 18 -26.59 10.73 8.50
CA ASN A 18 -27.70 10.87 9.44
C ASN A 18 -28.71 11.92 8.92
N PRO A 19 -29.92 11.99 9.49
CA PRO A 19 -30.93 13.00 9.09
C PRO A 19 -30.48 14.46 9.24
N ASP A 20 -29.50 14.72 10.10
CA ASP A 20 -28.89 16.04 10.31
C ASP A 20 -27.78 16.38 9.30
N GLY A 21 -27.53 15.50 8.32
CA GLY A 21 -26.49 15.66 7.29
C GLY A 21 -25.09 15.24 7.74
N THR A 22 -24.89 14.80 8.98
CA THR A 22 -23.58 14.33 9.45
C THR A 22 -23.26 12.91 8.95
N PRO A 23 -21.98 12.55 8.73
CA PRO A 23 -21.61 11.19 8.33
C PRO A 23 -22.01 10.16 9.40
N THR A 24 -22.60 9.04 8.98
CA THR A 24 -22.88 7.92 9.90
C THR A 24 -21.58 7.29 10.43
N ARG A 25 -21.66 6.51 11.50
CA ARG A 25 -20.49 5.76 12.01
C ARG A 25 -19.88 4.84 10.95
N ALA A 26 -20.71 4.21 10.12
CA ALA A 26 -20.25 3.38 9.01
C ALA A 26 -19.47 4.23 7.99
N ALA A 27 -20.01 5.39 7.60
CA ALA A 27 -19.31 6.31 6.70
C ALA A 27 -17.97 6.80 7.28
N GLN A 28 -17.92 7.10 8.58
CA GLN A 28 -16.69 7.49 9.28
C GLN A 28 -15.65 6.36 9.26
N THR A 29 -16.05 5.13 9.58
CA THR A 29 -15.16 3.95 9.52
C THR A 29 -14.60 3.72 8.12
N TRP A 30 -15.43 3.86 7.09
CA TRP A 30 -14.98 3.77 5.70
C TRP A 30 -14.01 4.90 5.35
N ALA A 31 -14.31 6.15 5.73
CA ALA A 31 -13.43 7.29 5.49
C ALA A 31 -12.06 7.10 6.16
N GLU A 32 -12.02 6.69 7.42
CA GLU A 32 -10.79 6.40 8.15
C GLU A 32 -9.97 5.28 7.50
N GLY A 33 -10.63 4.17 7.14
CA GLY A 33 -9.97 3.05 6.45
C GLY A 33 -9.39 3.44 5.09
N LEU A 34 -10.01 4.40 4.41
CA LEU A 34 -9.62 4.88 3.09
C LEU A 34 -8.67 6.07 3.09
N ALA A 35 -8.52 6.79 4.21
CA ALA A 35 -7.69 7.99 4.33
C ALA A 35 -6.22 7.81 3.92
N ARG A 36 -5.73 6.57 3.94
CA ARG A 36 -4.37 6.15 3.57
C ARG A 36 -4.15 5.87 2.07
N TYR A 37 -5.18 6.04 1.24
CA TYR A 37 -5.11 5.81 -0.20
C TYR A 37 -5.30 7.11 -0.95
N SER A 38 -4.60 7.24 -2.08
CA SER A 38 -4.84 8.35 -2.99
C SER A 38 -6.19 8.18 -3.69
N LEU A 39 -6.73 9.30 -4.20
CA LEU A 39 -7.96 9.27 -5.00
C LEU A 39 -7.82 8.37 -6.23
N ASP A 40 -6.64 8.31 -6.85
CA ASP A 40 -6.38 7.45 -8.00
C ASP A 40 -6.34 5.95 -7.62
N GLU A 41 -5.76 5.60 -6.47
CA GLU A 41 -5.82 4.23 -5.93
C GLU A 41 -7.28 3.80 -5.69
N ILE A 42 -8.10 4.69 -5.12
CA ILE A 42 -9.54 4.44 -4.87
C ILE A 42 -10.31 4.30 -6.19
N ARG A 43 -10.07 5.18 -7.18
CA ARG A 43 -10.72 5.11 -8.50
C ARG A 43 -10.39 3.80 -9.22
N GLN A 44 -9.12 3.41 -9.24
CA GLN A 44 -8.69 2.15 -9.85
C GLN A 44 -9.32 0.93 -9.14
N ALA A 45 -9.43 0.96 -7.81
CA ALA A 45 -10.10 -0.09 -7.05
C ALA A 45 -11.59 -0.17 -7.40
N PHE A 46 -12.26 0.98 -7.53
CA PHE A 46 -13.66 1.05 -7.93
C PHE A 46 -13.89 0.49 -9.34
N GLU A 47 -13.05 0.84 -10.32
CA GLU A 47 -13.13 0.30 -11.68
C GLU A 47 -12.98 -1.23 -11.71
N LYS A 48 -12.06 -1.78 -10.91
CA LYS A 48 -11.90 -3.24 -10.76
C LYS A 48 -13.11 -3.88 -10.12
N LEU A 49 -13.65 -3.26 -9.08
CA LEU A 49 -14.82 -3.75 -8.37
C LEU A 49 -16.03 -3.86 -9.31
N VAL A 50 -16.29 -2.81 -10.10
CA VAL A 50 -17.38 -2.81 -11.09
C VAL A 50 -17.16 -3.88 -12.16
N LYS A 51 -15.91 -4.05 -12.64
CA LYS A 51 -15.57 -5.11 -13.61
C LYS A 51 -15.75 -6.52 -13.06
N ARG A 52 -15.56 -6.72 -11.75
CA ARG A 52 -15.76 -8.04 -11.10
C ARG A 52 -17.22 -8.47 -11.14
N GLY A 53 -18.16 -7.52 -11.08
CA GLY A 53 -19.58 -7.79 -11.25
C GLY A 53 -20.22 -8.61 -10.13
N ASP A 54 -19.64 -8.57 -8.92
CA ASP A 54 -20.21 -9.28 -7.78
C ASP A 54 -21.60 -8.75 -7.44
N GLU A 55 -22.47 -9.65 -7.02
CA GLU A 55 -23.85 -9.32 -6.68
C GLU A 55 -23.97 -8.45 -5.42
N TRP A 56 -23.05 -8.63 -4.47
CA TRP A 56 -23.04 -7.96 -3.18
C TRP A 56 -21.87 -6.96 -3.07
N PRO A 57 -22.08 -5.83 -2.38
CA PRO A 57 -21.01 -4.88 -2.12
C PRO A 57 -19.88 -5.50 -1.31
N PRO A 58 -18.62 -5.08 -1.55
CA PRO A 58 -17.49 -5.58 -0.80
C PRO A 58 -17.52 -5.04 0.63
N THR A 59 -16.88 -5.78 1.53
CA THR A 59 -16.50 -5.26 2.85
C THR A 59 -15.38 -4.22 2.74
N LEU A 60 -15.24 -3.36 3.76
CA LEU A 60 -14.16 -2.37 3.80
C LEU A 60 -12.77 -3.01 3.62
N PRO A 61 -12.38 -4.10 4.32
CA PRO A 61 -11.08 -4.75 4.11
C PRO A 61 -10.87 -5.29 2.68
N GLU A 62 -11.92 -5.83 2.05
CA GLU A 62 -11.85 -6.32 0.67
C GLU A 62 -11.62 -5.17 -0.31
N PHE A 63 -12.33 -4.05 -0.12
CA PHE A 63 -12.13 -2.87 -0.96
C PHE A 63 -10.74 -2.26 -0.74
N MET A 64 -10.26 -2.20 0.50
CA MET A 64 -8.88 -1.78 0.82
C MET A 64 -7.83 -2.66 0.14
N ARG A 65 -8.07 -3.96 -0.03
CA ARG A 65 -7.17 -4.87 -0.78
C ARG A 65 -7.12 -4.50 -2.25
N LEU A 66 -8.26 -4.13 -2.86
CA LEU A 66 -8.31 -3.65 -4.24
C LEU A 66 -7.51 -2.36 -4.44
N CYS A 67 -7.51 -1.45 -3.44
CA CYS A 67 -6.72 -0.22 -3.48
C CYS A 67 -5.20 -0.47 -3.48
N ARG A 68 -4.72 -1.56 -2.84
CA ARG A 68 -3.28 -1.83 -2.65
C ARG A 68 -2.60 -2.52 -3.82
N GLU A 69 -3.36 -3.13 -4.72
CA GLU A 69 -2.82 -4.10 -5.69
C GLU A 69 -1.75 -3.52 -6.64
N LYS A 70 -1.75 -2.21 -6.89
CA LYS A 70 -0.75 -1.53 -7.74
C LYS A 70 0.26 -0.69 -6.99
N ARG A 71 0.31 -0.75 -5.66
CA ARG A 71 1.30 0.03 -4.92
C ARG A 71 2.68 -0.51 -5.27
N ALA A 72 3.47 0.30 -5.99
CA ALA A 72 4.83 -0.05 -6.37
C ALA A 72 5.57 -0.51 -5.12
N ALA A 73 6.39 -1.55 -5.25
CA ALA A 73 7.27 -1.95 -4.16
C ALA A 73 8.06 -0.71 -3.70
N PRO A 74 8.27 -0.53 -2.38
CA PRO A 74 9.14 0.53 -1.90
C PRO A 74 10.46 0.53 -2.69
N TYR A 75 11.04 1.71 -2.94
CA TYR A 75 12.26 1.85 -3.75
C TYR A 75 13.41 0.92 -3.32
N HIS A 76 13.50 0.55 -2.04
CA HIS A 76 14.49 -0.40 -1.51
C HIS A 76 14.20 -1.88 -1.85
N ARG A 77 12.99 -2.22 -2.28
CA ARG A 77 12.58 -3.53 -2.81
C ARG A 77 12.43 -3.54 -4.32
N MET A 78 12.50 -2.39 -4.97
CA MET A 78 12.67 -2.36 -6.42
C MET A 78 14.09 -2.85 -6.66
N ALA A 79 14.22 -4.13 -7.01
CA ALA A 79 15.48 -4.76 -7.37
C ALA A 79 15.96 -4.15 -8.70
N GLY A 80 16.50 -2.93 -8.62
CA GLY A 80 17.41 -2.43 -9.63
C GLY A 80 18.68 -3.29 -9.65
N PRO A 81 19.50 -3.19 -10.70
CA PRO A 81 20.82 -3.78 -10.68
C PRO A 81 21.54 -3.38 -9.39
N ALA A 82 22.09 -4.37 -8.68
CA ALA A 82 22.97 -4.07 -7.56
C ALA A 82 24.01 -3.05 -8.04
N LEU A 83 24.28 -2.03 -7.23
CA LEU A 83 25.31 -1.05 -7.56
C LEU A 83 26.60 -1.81 -7.91
N PRO A 84 27.33 -1.37 -8.96
CA PRO A 84 28.60 -2.00 -9.28
C PRO A 84 29.48 -1.99 -8.04
N SER A 85 30.14 -3.12 -7.75
CA SER A 85 31.12 -3.16 -6.67
C SER A 85 32.13 -2.03 -6.90
N PRO A 86 32.46 -1.24 -5.88
CA PRO A 86 33.41 -0.15 -6.03
C PRO A 86 34.72 -0.71 -6.59
N ALA A 87 35.26 -0.05 -7.61
CA ALA A 87 36.53 -0.43 -8.22
C ALA A 87 37.67 -0.06 -7.27
N VAL A 88 37.92 -0.92 -6.28
CA VAL A 88 39.00 -0.75 -5.31
C VAL A 88 40.17 -1.64 -5.69
N ASP A 89 41.37 -1.05 -5.69
CA ASP A 89 42.61 -1.78 -5.94
C ASP A 89 42.83 -2.87 -4.86
N PRO A 90 43.02 -4.15 -5.25
CA PRO A 90 43.27 -5.25 -4.32
C PRO A 90 44.45 -5.03 -3.36
N ILE A 91 45.45 -4.24 -3.77
CA ILE A 91 46.62 -3.92 -2.94
C ILE A 91 46.21 -2.99 -1.79
N ILE A 92 45.38 -1.98 -2.07
CA ILE A 92 44.87 -1.05 -1.06
C ILE A 92 43.99 -1.81 -0.05
N ILE A 93 43.17 -2.75 -0.53
CA ILE A 93 42.33 -3.60 0.34
C ILE A 93 43.20 -4.38 1.33
N ARG A 94 44.29 -5.01 0.85
CA ARG A 94 45.17 -5.80 1.72
C ARG A 94 45.86 -4.95 2.78
N GLU A 95 46.37 -3.78 2.41
CA GLU A 95 47.03 -2.88 3.35
C GLU A 95 46.08 -2.32 4.40
N GLU A 96 44.87 -1.90 4.01
CA GLU A 96 43.89 -1.40 4.97
C GLU A 96 43.33 -2.49 5.88
N LEU A 97 43.07 -3.70 5.36
CA LEU A 97 42.69 -4.83 6.20
C LEU A 97 43.78 -5.21 7.20
N LYS A 98 45.06 -5.09 6.82
CA LYS A 98 46.19 -5.33 7.72
C LYS A 98 46.25 -4.29 8.84
N LYS A 99 46.04 -3.00 8.52
CA LYS A 99 45.92 -1.93 9.54
C LYS A 99 44.74 -2.16 10.47
N MET A 100 43.56 -2.47 9.93
CA MET A 100 42.35 -2.75 10.71
C MET A 100 42.52 -3.94 11.65
N ARG A 101 43.16 -5.02 11.19
CA ARG A 101 43.46 -6.21 12.03
C ARG A 101 44.48 -5.90 13.12
N GLY A 102 45.48 -5.07 12.82
CA GLY A 102 46.43 -4.57 13.81
C GLY A 102 45.77 -3.72 14.90
N MET A 103 44.82 -2.85 14.52
CA MET A 103 44.04 -2.05 15.48
C MET A 103 43.08 -2.90 16.34
N LEU A 104 42.54 -3.99 15.81
CA LEU A 104 41.63 -4.90 16.52
C LEU A 104 42.35 -5.97 17.36
N GLY A 105 43.69 -5.98 17.38
CA GLY A 105 44.49 -6.87 18.24
C GLY A 105 44.33 -8.37 17.94
N ARG A 106 43.80 -8.74 16.77
CA ARG A 106 43.71 -10.13 16.32
C ARG A 106 44.80 -10.41 15.31
N SER A 107 45.94 -10.86 15.82
CA SER A 107 47.01 -11.55 15.09
C SER A 107 46.49 -12.82 14.44
#